data_AF-A0A811UYV3-F1
#
_entry.id   AF-A0A811UYV3-F1
#
_cell.length_a   1.000
_cell.length_b   1.000
_cell.length_c   1.000
_cell.angle_alpha   90.00
_cell.angle_beta   90.00
_cell.angle_gamma   90.00
#
_symmetry.space_group_name_H-M   'P 1'
#
loop_
_entity.id
_entity.type
_entity.pdbx_description
1 polymer ?
#
loop_
_entity_poly.entity_id
_entity_poly.type
_entity_poly.pdbx_seq_one_letter_code
_entity_poly.pdbx_strand_id
1 'polypeptide(L)'
;MEISDLVSGRKFREFNTTQKEELYETLLQLIVAIEEIPKKSLRRTLDVTLAVLQYKGQQVDNLQSQLKEDNHAERLIDENEKLKNMLEKLEEENQSLTKNQRGKLTEDIFQLQKRLQEAATAEVSDKESTDPLSELDKQEDLLRNINTKNKHIKRLLREIEALQNQNIAQSKTIIDCEAELQQCKAKILQLSADITLVDSQRKALKETVNELNIEIARLESNITYLEEEREKSERDLKSFIGKLEMKAQSWKNMLDAKDKEVLKLRAHLEKTEEPGSECLTRPENVCPTNDEGQSTKLLHALECRDKYIESLEFKIKHLAEEMMAATKLMNNLSAEKEEARNPNKPRACCKIIEESLHVANERCRQLSEMLERSEEDNALKSKQAMQAISALDAYHNGEDGLVKALRKCTVLEQKVISRDNKYVHSLWNSIPCMKLPMKMIYYASA
;
A
#
# COMPACT_ATOMS: atom_id res chain seq x y z
N MET A 1 43.84 13.89 6.51
CA MET A 1 44.19 14.64 7.73
C MET A 1 43.94 13.72 8.92
N GLU A 2 44.98 13.25 9.61
CA GLU A 2 44.81 12.32 10.72
C GLU A 2 44.45 13.10 12.01
N ILE A 3 43.20 13.01 12.48
CA ILE A 3 42.74 13.60 13.76
C ILE A 3 43.57 13.08 14.95
N SER A 4 44.16 11.89 14.78
CA SER A 4 45.12 11.20 15.66
C SER A 4 46.14 12.11 16.34
N ASP A 5 46.64 13.11 15.60
CA ASP A 5 47.83 13.88 15.98
C ASP A 5 47.49 15.21 16.65
N LEU A 6 46.24 15.68 16.59
CA LEU A 6 45.87 17.04 17.02
C LEU A 6 45.07 17.13 18.33
N VAL A 7 44.21 16.17 18.67
CA VAL A 7 43.28 16.32 19.81
C VAL A 7 43.15 15.04 20.64
N SER A 8 43.21 15.18 21.97
CA SER A 8 42.92 14.10 22.93
C SER A 8 41.60 14.36 23.66
N GLY A 9 40.96 13.31 24.19
CA GLY A 9 39.72 13.46 24.98
C GLY A 9 39.89 14.32 26.25
N ARG A 10 41.12 14.57 26.71
CA ARG A 10 41.39 15.58 27.76
C ARG A 10 41.34 17.00 27.20
N LYS A 11 42.03 17.27 26.09
CA LYS A 11 41.98 18.57 25.40
C LYS A 11 40.57 18.96 24.97
N PHE A 12 39.76 18.01 24.54
CA PHE A 12 38.36 18.26 24.14
C PHE A 12 37.52 18.90 25.27
N ARG A 13 37.78 18.56 26.54
CA ARG A 13 37.03 19.15 27.66
C ARG A 13 37.33 20.64 27.83
N GLU A 14 38.53 21.06 27.45
CA GLU A 14 39.02 22.44 27.53
C GLU A 14 38.56 23.30 26.34
N PHE A 15 37.94 22.70 25.32
CA PHE A 15 37.47 23.42 24.13
C PHE A 15 36.24 24.30 24.43
N ASN A 16 36.17 25.45 23.78
CA ASN A 16 35.00 26.30 23.77
C ASN A 16 33.88 25.69 22.89
N THR A 17 32.67 26.24 22.97
CA THR A 17 31.49 25.72 22.25
C THR A 17 31.76 25.61 20.75
N THR A 18 32.31 26.65 20.13
CA THR A 18 32.60 26.69 18.69
C THR A 18 33.61 25.61 18.27
N GLN A 19 34.67 25.41 19.05
CA GLN A 19 35.68 24.37 18.82
C GLN A 19 35.11 22.96 18.99
N LYS A 20 34.16 22.77 19.92
CA LYS A 20 33.47 21.49 20.10
C LYS A 20 32.56 21.17 18.91
N GLU A 21 31.88 22.18 18.37
CA GLU A 21 31.04 22.07 17.18
C GLU A 21 31.87 21.81 15.91
N GLU A 22 32.96 22.55 15.70
CA GLU A 22 33.87 22.34 14.57
C GLU A 22 34.50 20.94 14.60
N LEU A 23 34.87 20.43 15.78
CA LEU A 23 35.39 19.06 15.92
C LEU A 23 34.32 18.01 15.64
N TYR A 24 33.07 18.25 16.03
CA TYR A 24 31.95 17.36 15.71
C TYR A 24 31.72 17.27 14.20
N GLU A 25 31.69 18.41 13.51
CA GLU A 25 31.56 18.45 12.04
C GLU A 25 32.75 17.79 11.33
N THR A 26 33.96 18.01 11.85
CA THR A 26 35.17 17.35 11.32
C THR A 26 35.11 15.84 11.48
N LEU A 27 34.58 15.33 12.60
CA LEU A 27 34.36 13.90 12.82
C LEU A 27 33.29 13.32 11.90
N LEU A 28 32.18 14.04 11.67
CA LEU A 28 31.14 13.63 10.72
C LEU A 28 31.68 13.50 9.30
N GLN A 29 32.46 14.49 8.84
CA GLN A 29 33.12 14.43 7.54
C GLN A 29 34.13 13.27 7.46
N LEU A 30 34.83 12.97 8.56
CA LEU A 30 35.76 11.85 8.60
C LEU A 30 35.06 10.49 8.50
N ILE A 31 33.87 10.34 9.11
CA ILE A 31 33.06 9.11 9.04
C ILE A 31 32.61 8.85 7.60
N VAL A 32 32.29 9.90 6.84
CA VAL A 32 31.90 9.77 5.42
C VAL A 32 33.11 9.48 4.52
N ALA A 33 34.30 9.95 4.88
CA ALA A 33 35.50 9.85 4.05
C ALA A 33 36.36 8.59 4.28
N ILE A 34 36.13 7.83 5.36
CA ILE A 34 36.96 6.67 5.73
C ILE A 34 36.19 5.36 5.50
N GLU A 35 36.64 4.56 4.51
CA GLU A 35 36.15 3.19 4.30
C GLU A 35 36.77 2.17 5.29
N GLU A 36 37.98 2.41 5.80
CA GLU A 36 38.65 1.56 6.82
C GLU A 36 39.36 2.39 7.90
N ILE A 37 39.06 2.10 9.18
CA ILE A 37 39.61 2.89 10.30
C ILE A 37 41.11 2.59 10.51
N PRO A 38 42.00 3.61 10.52
CA PRO A 38 43.43 3.43 10.75
C PRO A 38 43.75 2.76 12.10
N LYS A 39 44.32 1.55 12.06
CA LYS A 39 44.59 0.72 13.25
C LYS A 39 45.55 1.36 14.28
N LYS A 40 46.38 2.33 13.88
CA LYS A 40 47.42 2.94 14.74
C LYS A 40 46.89 4.02 15.69
N SER A 41 45.72 4.61 15.43
CA SER A 41 45.16 5.71 16.24
C SER A 41 43.75 5.46 16.78
N LEU A 42 43.18 4.28 16.52
CA LEU A 42 41.79 3.91 16.81
C LEU A 42 41.35 4.28 18.24
N ARG A 43 42.20 3.99 19.24
CA ARG A 43 41.88 4.23 20.65
C ARG A 43 41.70 5.72 20.97
N ARG A 44 42.58 6.59 20.43
CA ARG A 44 42.48 8.04 20.63
C ARG A 44 41.29 8.64 19.89
N THR A 45 41.05 8.19 18.65
CA THR A 45 39.90 8.62 17.86
C THR A 45 38.59 8.22 18.54
N LEU A 46 38.50 7.01 19.08
CA LEU A 46 37.34 6.53 19.83
C LEU A 46 37.11 7.37 21.10
N ASP A 47 38.17 7.63 21.89
CA ASP A 47 38.08 8.42 23.12
C ASP A 47 37.56 9.85 22.84
N VAL A 48 38.00 10.49 21.75
CA VAL A 48 37.54 11.83 21.35
C VAL A 48 36.09 11.78 20.84
N THR A 49 35.74 10.76 20.05
CA THR A 49 34.39 10.59 19.50
C THR A 49 33.36 10.38 20.61
N LEU A 50 33.67 9.54 21.61
CA LEU A 50 32.81 9.33 22.76
C LEU A 50 32.59 10.61 23.57
N ALA A 51 33.64 11.42 23.76
CA ALA A 51 33.53 12.68 24.47
C ALA A 51 32.64 13.70 23.72
N VAL A 52 32.74 13.74 22.39
CA VAL A 52 31.89 14.58 21.54
C VAL A 52 30.42 14.13 21.57
N LEU A 53 30.17 12.82 21.51
CA LEU A 53 28.81 12.27 21.59
C LEU A 53 28.15 12.56 22.95
N GLN A 54 28.91 12.45 24.04
CA GLN A 54 28.41 12.84 25.37
C GLN A 54 28.05 14.32 25.45
N TYR A 55 28.84 15.20 24.84
CA TYR A 55 28.55 16.63 24.78
C TYR A 55 27.25 16.93 24.00
N LYS A 56 27.04 16.28 22.86
CA LYS A 56 25.80 16.41 22.07
C LYS A 56 24.59 15.81 22.78
N GLY A 57 24.74 14.70 23.49
CA GLY A 57 23.69 14.12 24.34
C GLY A 57 23.19 15.11 25.39
N GLN A 58 24.10 15.79 26.09
CA GLN A 58 23.75 16.81 27.09
C GLN A 58 23.04 18.03 26.48
N GLN A 59 23.37 18.45 25.25
CA GLN A 59 22.62 19.50 24.55
C GLN A 59 21.16 19.07 24.30
N VAL A 60 20.94 17.83 23.88
CA VAL A 60 19.59 17.29 23.63
C VAL A 60 18.78 17.20 24.93
N ASP A 61 19.39 16.72 26.01
CA ASP A 61 18.73 16.63 27.32
C ASP A 61 18.32 18.01 27.85
N ASN A 62 19.16 19.04 27.65
CA ASN A 62 18.83 20.42 28.01
C ASN A 62 17.68 20.99 27.18
N LEU A 63 17.66 20.74 25.87
CA LEU A 63 16.56 21.17 24.99
C LEU A 63 15.25 20.45 25.32
N GLN A 64 15.30 19.15 25.65
CA GLN A 64 14.11 18.40 26.07
C GLN A 64 13.58 18.85 27.42
N SER A 65 14.46 19.26 28.33
CA SER A 65 14.07 19.80 29.63
C SER A 65 13.42 21.18 29.48
N GLN A 66 13.96 22.05 28.62
CA GLN A 66 13.34 23.34 28.29
C GLN A 66 11.96 23.17 27.64
N LEU A 67 11.78 22.15 26.78
CA LEU A 67 10.50 21.87 26.15
C LEU A 67 9.44 21.36 27.14
N LYS A 68 9.85 20.74 28.25
CA LYS A 68 8.96 20.24 29.30
C LYS A 68 8.57 21.30 30.34
N GLU A 69 9.34 22.37 30.47
CA GLU A 69 9.08 23.44 31.46
C GLU A 69 8.12 24.55 30.96
N ASP A 70 7.69 24.52 29.70
CA ASP A 70 6.75 25.50 29.12
C ASP A 70 5.29 25.29 29.58
N ASN A 71 5.02 25.62 30.85
CA ASN A 71 3.69 25.83 31.45
C ASN A 71 2.86 26.97 30.78
N HIS A 72 3.40 27.60 29.72
CA HIS A 72 2.74 28.67 28.99
C HIS A 72 1.72 28.15 27.97
N ALA A 73 1.91 26.93 27.47
CA ALA A 73 1.04 26.31 26.47
C ALA A 73 -0.36 26.02 27.03
N GLU A 74 -0.46 25.54 28.26
CA GLU A 74 -1.74 25.17 28.88
C GLU A 74 -2.62 26.39 29.17
N ARG A 75 -2.03 27.50 29.64
CA ARG A 75 -2.78 28.77 29.83
C ARG A 75 -3.27 29.38 28.51
N LEU A 76 -2.47 29.26 27.45
CA LEU A 76 -2.85 29.76 26.12
C LEU A 76 -3.95 28.90 25.48
N ILE A 77 -4.04 27.62 25.83
CA ILE A 77 -5.14 26.74 25.41
C ILE A 77 -6.45 27.18 26.09
N ASP A 78 -6.43 27.40 27.41
CA ASP A 78 -7.60 27.85 28.17
C ASP A 78 -8.11 29.23 27.71
N GLU A 79 -7.20 30.17 27.41
CA GLU A 79 -7.57 31.48 26.87
C GLU A 79 -8.15 31.38 25.45
N ASN A 80 -7.58 30.53 24.59
CA ASN A 80 -8.13 30.30 23.25
C ASN A 80 -9.53 29.69 23.29
N GLU A 81 -9.79 28.78 24.23
CA GLU A 81 -11.10 28.16 24.37
C GLU A 81 -12.15 29.18 24.85
N LYS A 82 -11.79 30.08 25.77
CA LYS A 82 -12.65 31.20 26.18
C LYS A 82 -12.95 32.17 25.04
N LEU A 83 -11.94 32.51 24.23
CA LEU A 83 -12.10 33.40 23.07
C LEU A 83 -13.00 32.76 22.00
N LYS A 84 -12.84 31.46 21.75
CA LYS A 84 -13.67 30.71 20.82
C LYS A 84 -15.14 30.71 21.23
N ASN A 85 -15.42 30.46 22.51
CA ASN A 85 -16.79 30.49 23.06
C ASN A 85 -17.41 31.90 22.99
N MET A 86 -16.61 32.96 23.08
CA MET A 86 -17.09 34.34 22.95
C MET A 86 -17.41 34.71 21.50
N LEU A 87 -16.58 34.24 20.55
CA LEU A 87 -16.83 34.42 19.13
C LEU A 87 -18.12 33.71 18.68
N GLU A 88 -18.34 32.48 19.14
CA GLU A 88 -19.56 31.73 18.81
C GLU A 88 -20.82 32.46 19.28
N LYS A 89 -20.83 32.99 20.51
CA LYS A 89 -21.95 33.81 21.01
C LYS A 89 -22.18 35.07 20.19
N LEU A 90 -21.11 35.77 19.81
CA LEU A 90 -21.22 36.97 18.98
C LEU A 90 -21.72 36.65 17.56
N GLU A 91 -21.33 35.49 17.00
CA GLU A 91 -21.84 35.01 15.72
C GLU A 91 -23.33 34.67 15.79
N GLU A 92 -23.77 33.98 16.85
CA GLU A 92 -25.19 33.69 17.10
C GLU A 92 -26.03 34.96 17.26
N GLU A 93 -25.56 35.92 18.07
CA GLU A 93 -26.21 37.22 18.25
C GLU A 93 -26.30 37.98 16.93
N ASN A 94 -25.20 38.04 16.16
CA ASN A 94 -25.18 38.73 14.87
C ASN A 94 -26.10 38.06 13.83
N GLN A 95 -26.15 36.73 13.80
CA GLN A 95 -27.11 35.98 12.98
C GLN A 95 -28.55 36.29 13.38
N SER A 96 -28.85 36.33 14.67
CA SER A 96 -30.20 36.64 15.18
C SER A 96 -30.63 38.07 14.83
N LEU A 97 -29.74 39.06 14.99
CA LEU A 97 -29.98 40.45 14.65
C LEU A 97 -30.19 40.63 13.14
N THR A 98 -29.33 40.02 12.33
CA THR A 98 -29.44 40.06 10.86
C THR A 98 -30.74 39.42 10.40
N LYS A 99 -31.15 38.29 10.98
CA LYS A 99 -32.41 37.61 10.66
C LYS A 99 -33.63 38.47 11.02
N ASN A 100 -33.62 39.09 12.20
CA ASN A 100 -34.72 39.96 12.64
C ASN A 100 -34.80 41.25 11.79
N GLN A 101 -33.67 41.86 11.44
CA GLN A 101 -33.64 43.02 10.54
C GLN A 101 -34.11 42.67 9.14
N ARG A 102 -33.66 41.54 8.57
CA ARG A 102 -34.16 41.05 7.27
C ARG A 102 -35.67 40.81 7.32
N GLY A 103 -36.19 40.23 8.39
CA GLY A 103 -37.62 40.03 8.58
C GLY A 103 -38.42 41.34 8.54
N LYS A 104 -37.99 42.35 9.30
CA LYS A 104 -38.63 43.68 9.32
C LYS A 104 -38.56 44.36 7.95
N LEU A 105 -37.39 44.38 7.31
CA LEU A 105 -37.21 44.99 6.00
C LEU A 105 -38.04 44.28 4.91
N THR A 106 -38.19 42.96 5.00
CA THR A 106 -39.03 42.19 4.08
C THR A 106 -40.50 42.58 4.22
N GLU A 107 -40.98 42.74 5.46
CA GLU A 107 -42.34 43.20 5.74
C GLU A 107 -42.58 44.64 5.27
N ASP A 108 -41.64 45.55 5.50
CA ASP A 108 -41.72 46.93 5.03
C ASP A 108 -41.76 47.02 3.49
N ILE A 109 -40.94 46.22 2.80
CA ILE A 109 -40.95 46.11 1.33
C ILE A 109 -42.31 45.61 0.84
N PHE A 110 -42.89 44.61 1.50
CA PHE A 110 -44.18 44.07 1.12
C PHE A 110 -45.31 45.11 1.27
N GLN A 111 -45.30 45.87 2.37
CA GLN A 111 -46.27 46.94 2.60
C GLN A 111 -46.12 48.10 1.61
N LEU A 112 -44.88 48.47 1.25
CA LEU A 112 -44.62 49.50 0.25
C LEU A 112 -45.05 49.07 -1.16
N GLN A 113 -44.78 47.81 -1.55
CA GLN A 113 -45.24 47.26 -2.82
C GLN A 113 -46.76 47.26 -2.93
N LYS A 114 -47.45 46.88 -1.85
CA LYS A 114 -48.92 46.91 -1.80
C LYS A 114 -49.49 48.32 -1.99
N ARG A 115 -48.93 49.33 -1.31
CA ARG A 115 -49.34 50.74 -1.48
C ARG A 115 -49.10 51.26 -2.89
N LEU A 116 -47.97 50.88 -3.50
CA LEU A 116 -47.60 51.31 -4.85
C LEU A 116 -48.54 50.68 -5.90
N GLN A 117 -48.96 49.45 -5.69
CA GLN A 117 -49.95 48.77 -6.53
C GLN A 117 -51.35 49.38 -6.40
N GLU A 118 -51.77 49.73 -5.18
CA GLU A 118 -53.04 50.43 -4.92
C GLU A 118 -53.05 51.84 -5.56
N ALA A 119 -51.92 52.57 -5.52
CA ALA A 119 -51.78 53.87 -6.18
C ALA A 119 -51.79 53.77 -7.72
N ALA A 120 -51.10 52.78 -8.29
CA ALA A 120 -51.08 52.56 -9.74
C ALA A 120 -52.47 52.20 -10.31
N THR A 121 -53.30 51.48 -9.55
CA THR A 121 -54.69 51.19 -9.95
C THR A 121 -55.60 52.42 -9.93
N ALA A 122 -55.29 53.44 -9.11
CA ALA A 122 -56.06 54.68 -9.06
C ALA A 122 -55.73 55.62 -10.23
N GLU A 123 -54.48 55.64 -10.72
CA GLU A 123 -54.06 56.50 -11.85
C GLU A 123 -54.53 56.02 -13.24
N VAL A 124 -54.86 54.74 -13.40
CA VAL A 124 -55.37 54.18 -14.67
C VAL A 124 -56.82 54.59 -14.95
N SER A 125 -57.54 55.09 -13.94
CA SER A 125 -58.95 55.51 -14.07
C SER A 125 -59.15 56.86 -14.76
N ASP A 126 -58.09 57.67 -14.98
CA ASP A 126 -58.25 59.11 -15.27
C ASP A 126 -57.67 59.57 -16.62
N LYS A 127 -57.44 58.66 -17.57
CA LYS A 127 -56.97 59.02 -18.93
C LYS A 127 -57.64 58.19 -20.02
N GLU A 128 -58.78 58.68 -20.53
CA GLU A 128 -59.37 58.24 -21.80
C GLU A 128 -58.71 58.96 -22.98
N SER A 129 -58.02 58.21 -23.85
CA SER A 129 -58.26 58.25 -25.32
C SER A 129 -57.55 57.11 -26.04
N THR A 130 -57.94 55.86 -25.78
CA THR A 130 -57.69 54.75 -26.73
C THR A 130 -58.84 53.76 -26.62
N ASP A 131 -59.22 53.15 -27.75
CA ASP A 131 -60.26 52.11 -27.82
C ASP A 131 -60.06 51.06 -26.72
N PRO A 132 -60.94 51.01 -25.69
CA PRO A 132 -60.76 50.18 -24.51
C PRO A 132 -60.65 48.69 -24.84
N LEU A 133 -61.29 48.25 -25.93
CA LEU A 133 -61.24 46.86 -26.37
C LEU A 133 -59.89 46.52 -27.01
N SER A 134 -59.34 47.41 -27.83
CA SER A 134 -58.01 47.24 -28.42
C SER A 134 -56.90 47.25 -27.37
N GLU A 135 -57.04 48.07 -26.33
CA GLU A 135 -56.06 48.10 -25.24
C GLU A 135 -56.19 46.88 -24.33
N LEU A 136 -57.41 46.35 -24.14
CA LEU A 136 -57.65 45.09 -23.42
C LEU A 136 -57.03 43.90 -24.18
N ASP A 137 -57.20 43.82 -25.50
CA ASP A 137 -56.60 42.76 -26.34
C ASP A 137 -55.06 42.79 -26.26
N LYS A 138 -54.45 43.98 -26.33
CA LYS A 138 -52.99 44.14 -26.15
C LYS A 138 -52.54 43.72 -24.75
N GLN A 139 -53.30 44.07 -23.71
CA GLN A 139 -53.02 43.64 -22.35
C GLN A 139 -53.13 42.11 -22.20
N GLU A 140 -54.13 41.47 -22.81
CA GLU A 140 -54.27 40.02 -22.82
C GLU A 140 -53.09 39.32 -23.53
N ASP A 141 -52.65 39.85 -24.68
CA ASP A 141 -51.50 39.34 -25.42
C ASP A 141 -50.20 39.48 -24.63
N LEU A 142 -49.98 40.63 -23.98
CA LEU A 142 -48.87 40.84 -23.07
C LEU A 142 -48.91 39.84 -21.92
N LEU A 143 -50.08 39.60 -21.33
CA LEU A 143 -50.26 38.66 -20.22
C LEU A 143 -50.00 37.22 -20.66
N ARG A 144 -50.42 36.82 -21.87
CA ARG A 144 -50.05 35.53 -22.48
C ARG A 144 -48.55 35.40 -22.73
N ASN A 145 -47.90 36.45 -23.21
CA ASN A 145 -46.44 36.46 -23.44
C ASN A 145 -45.68 36.33 -22.12
N ILE A 146 -46.05 37.13 -21.11
CA ILE A 146 -45.51 37.06 -19.74
C ILE A 146 -45.68 35.65 -19.17
N ASN A 147 -46.88 35.06 -19.28
CA ASN A 147 -47.13 33.70 -18.82
C ASN A 147 -46.25 32.65 -19.52
N THR A 148 -46.04 32.80 -20.83
CA THR A 148 -45.20 31.89 -21.61
C THR A 148 -43.72 32.02 -21.21
N LYS A 149 -43.22 33.24 -21.04
CA LYS A 149 -41.87 33.52 -20.53
C LYS A 149 -41.68 32.99 -19.11
N ASN A 150 -42.67 33.18 -18.22
CA ASN A 150 -42.62 32.66 -16.85
C ASN A 150 -42.59 31.12 -16.81
N LYS A 151 -43.32 30.44 -17.70
CA LYS A 151 -43.19 28.98 -17.86
C LYS A 151 -41.80 28.57 -18.30
N HIS A 152 -41.19 29.31 -19.21
CA HIS A 152 -39.82 29.05 -19.66
C HIS A 152 -38.79 29.28 -18.54
N ILE A 153 -38.89 30.41 -17.81
CA ILE A 153 -38.05 30.71 -16.63
C ILE A 153 -38.14 29.58 -15.61
N LYS A 154 -39.35 29.09 -15.29
CA LYS A 154 -39.54 27.97 -14.37
C LYS A 154 -38.93 26.65 -14.86
N ARG A 155 -38.77 26.47 -16.18
CA ARG A 155 -38.08 25.30 -16.75
C ARG A 155 -36.57 25.46 -16.60
N LEU A 156 -36.03 26.64 -16.94
CA LEU A 156 -34.61 26.95 -16.80
C LEU A 156 -34.15 26.84 -15.34
N LEU A 157 -34.95 27.33 -14.39
CA LEU A 157 -34.62 27.22 -12.96
C LEU A 157 -34.52 25.75 -12.50
N ARG A 158 -35.42 24.88 -12.98
CA ARG A 158 -35.35 23.44 -12.69
C ARG A 158 -34.13 22.77 -13.31
N GLU A 159 -33.74 23.20 -14.51
CA GLU A 159 -32.54 22.69 -15.18
C GLU A 159 -31.26 23.13 -14.45
N ILE A 160 -31.19 24.39 -14.02
CA ILE A 160 -30.09 24.91 -13.19
C ILE A 160 -29.98 24.12 -11.88
N GLU A 161 -31.11 23.86 -11.21
CA GLU A 161 -31.13 23.08 -9.97
C GLU A 161 -30.65 21.63 -10.19
N ALA A 162 -31.06 21.00 -11.30
CA ALA A 162 -30.59 19.67 -11.65
C ALA A 162 -29.07 19.64 -11.93
N LEU A 163 -28.55 20.61 -12.68
CA LEU A 163 -27.12 20.76 -12.94
C LEU A 163 -26.33 21.03 -11.65
N GLN A 164 -26.87 21.84 -10.75
CA GLN A 164 -26.24 22.12 -9.46
C GLN A 164 -26.16 20.84 -8.60
N ASN A 165 -27.22 20.05 -8.54
CA ASN A 165 -27.22 18.76 -7.83
C ASN A 165 -26.22 17.77 -8.46
N GLN A 166 -26.12 17.73 -9.78
CA GLN A 166 -25.12 16.91 -10.48
C GLN A 166 -23.70 17.37 -10.15
N ASN A 167 -23.44 18.68 -10.13
CA ASN A 167 -22.14 19.24 -9.79
C ASN A 167 -21.73 18.92 -8.34
N ILE A 168 -22.68 18.96 -7.39
CA ILE A 168 -22.46 18.55 -6.00
C ILE A 168 -22.10 17.05 -5.92
N ALA A 169 -22.82 16.19 -6.64
CA ALA A 169 -22.53 14.75 -6.66
C ALA A 169 -21.15 14.45 -7.27
N GLN A 170 -20.79 15.15 -8.36
CA GLN A 170 -19.46 15.05 -8.97
C GLN A 170 -18.36 15.54 -8.01
N SER A 171 -18.57 16.66 -7.33
CA SER A 171 -17.61 17.20 -6.36
C SER A 171 -17.35 16.22 -5.21
N LYS A 172 -18.39 15.55 -4.69
CA LYS A 172 -18.23 14.49 -3.68
C LYS A 172 -17.38 13.34 -4.20
N THR A 173 -17.67 12.87 -5.42
CA THR A 173 -16.91 11.78 -6.06
C THR A 173 -15.43 12.16 -6.24
N ILE A 174 -15.14 13.41 -6.61
CA ILE A 174 -13.76 13.91 -6.72
C ILE A 174 -13.04 13.85 -5.37
N ILE A 175 -13.68 14.31 -4.29
CA ILE A 175 -13.11 14.28 -2.94
C ILE A 175 -12.81 12.83 -2.50
N ASP A 176 -13.73 11.90 -2.75
CA ASP A 176 -13.55 10.49 -2.40
C ASP A 176 -12.37 9.88 -3.19
N CYS A 177 -12.28 10.15 -4.50
CA CYS A 177 -11.15 9.72 -5.32
C CYS A 177 -9.82 10.33 -4.88
N GLU A 178 -9.81 11.60 -4.46
CA GLU A 178 -8.62 12.26 -3.92
C GLU A 178 -8.17 11.61 -2.60
N ALA A 179 -9.11 11.26 -1.71
CA ALA A 179 -8.81 10.56 -0.47
C ALA A 179 -8.21 9.16 -0.72
N GLU A 180 -8.79 8.39 -1.64
CA GLU A 180 -8.25 7.10 -2.08
C GLU A 180 -6.85 7.24 -2.67
N LEU A 181 -6.62 8.24 -3.51
CA LEU A 181 -5.31 8.53 -4.10
C LEU A 181 -4.26 8.83 -3.02
N GLN A 182 -4.60 9.62 -2.00
CA GLN A 182 -3.69 9.90 -0.89
C GLN A 182 -3.38 8.65 -0.07
N GLN A 183 -4.38 7.79 0.16
CA GLN A 183 -4.17 6.51 0.84
C GLN A 183 -3.25 5.59 0.04
N CYS A 184 -3.43 5.51 -1.28
CA CYS A 184 -2.54 4.74 -2.17
C CYS A 184 -1.11 5.28 -2.15
N LYS A 185 -0.92 6.61 -2.19
CA LYS A 185 0.41 7.23 -2.07
C LYS A 185 1.09 6.88 -0.75
N ALA A 186 0.37 6.94 0.37
CA ALA A 186 0.91 6.56 1.67
C ALA A 186 1.35 5.08 1.70
N LYS A 187 0.54 4.17 1.14
CA LYS A 187 0.90 2.73 1.03
C LYS A 187 2.14 2.52 0.16
N ILE A 188 2.27 3.24 -0.96
CA ILE A 188 3.45 3.14 -1.83
C ILE A 188 4.71 3.60 -1.09
N LEU A 189 4.64 4.70 -0.34
CA LEU A 189 5.77 5.19 0.46
C LEU A 189 6.17 4.18 1.53
N GLN A 190 5.20 3.58 2.22
CA GLN A 190 5.44 2.53 3.21
C GLN A 190 6.13 1.31 2.56
N LEU A 191 5.59 0.79 1.46
CA LEU A 191 6.19 -0.34 0.75
C LEU A 191 7.60 -0.04 0.25
N SER A 192 7.86 1.20 -0.19
CA SER A 192 9.21 1.62 -0.59
C SER A 192 10.20 1.61 0.58
N ALA A 193 9.75 2.00 1.78
CA ALA A 193 10.57 1.92 2.99
C ALA A 193 10.84 0.46 3.37
N ASP A 194 9.81 -0.40 3.33
CA ASP A 194 9.94 -1.83 3.63
C ASP A 194 10.89 -2.53 2.67
N ILE A 195 10.82 -2.23 1.36
CA ILE A 195 11.76 -2.75 0.36
C ILE A 195 13.20 -2.35 0.69
N THR A 196 13.42 -1.08 1.06
CA THR A 196 14.75 -0.57 1.41
C THR A 196 15.32 -1.28 2.64
N LEU A 197 14.47 -1.55 3.64
CA LEU A 197 14.83 -2.30 4.83
C LEU A 197 15.18 -3.77 4.51
N VAL A 198 14.36 -4.44 3.72
CA VAL A 198 14.62 -5.84 3.30
C VAL A 198 15.92 -5.93 2.49
N ASP A 199 16.20 -4.94 1.63
CA ASP A 199 17.44 -4.92 0.86
C ASP A 199 18.69 -4.72 1.74
N SER A 200 18.61 -3.93 2.79
CA SER A 200 19.74 -3.77 3.73
C SER A 200 19.97 -5.06 4.54
N GLN A 201 18.90 -5.72 5.00
CA GLN A 201 18.98 -7.02 5.66
C GLN A 201 19.55 -8.10 4.74
N ARG A 202 19.14 -8.12 3.46
CA ARG A 202 19.68 -9.04 2.45
C ARG A 202 21.17 -8.85 2.23
N LYS A 203 21.65 -7.60 2.20
CA LYS A 203 23.09 -7.30 2.08
C LYS A 203 23.88 -7.80 3.30
N ALA A 204 23.40 -7.51 4.51
CA ALA A 204 24.03 -7.96 5.74
C ALA A 204 24.10 -9.51 5.81
N LEU A 205 23.00 -10.20 5.46
CA LEU A 205 22.99 -11.67 5.39
C LEU A 205 23.95 -12.22 4.34
N LYS A 206 24.13 -11.52 3.21
CA LYS A 206 25.09 -11.93 2.18
C LYS A 206 26.54 -11.81 2.69
N GLU A 207 26.84 -10.76 3.44
CA GLU A 207 28.16 -10.56 4.07
C GLU A 207 28.45 -11.66 5.09
N THR A 208 27.50 -11.98 5.98
CA THR A 208 27.70 -13.07 6.96
C THR A 208 27.87 -14.43 6.28
N VAL A 209 27.13 -14.73 5.22
CA VAL A 209 27.32 -15.96 4.43
C VAL A 209 28.72 -16.00 3.81
N ASN A 210 29.23 -14.89 3.29
CA ASN A 210 30.58 -14.83 2.75
C ASN A 210 31.65 -15.08 3.83
N GLU A 211 31.49 -14.49 5.02
CA GLU A 211 32.38 -14.71 6.16
C GLU A 211 32.38 -16.18 6.60
N LEU A 212 31.20 -16.79 6.70
CA LEU A 212 31.07 -18.21 7.04
C LEU A 212 31.71 -19.11 5.98
N ASN A 213 31.56 -18.80 4.69
CA ASN A 213 32.21 -19.55 3.62
C ASN A 213 33.74 -19.47 3.69
N ILE A 214 34.29 -18.31 4.06
CA ILE A 214 35.74 -18.15 4.29
C ILE A 214 36.19 -19.02 5.47
N GLU A 215 35.44 -19.04 6.57
CA GLU A 215 35.77 -19.87 7.73
C GLU A 215 35.65 -21.36 7.43
N ILE A 216 34.63 -21.79 6.67
CA ILE A 216 34.49 -23.17 6.19
C ILE A 216 35.73 -23.57 5.40
N ALA A 217 36.14 -22.78 4.39
CA ALA A 217 37.32 -23.07 3.60
C ALA A 217 38.61 -23.14 4.45
N ARG A 218 38.72 -22.29 5.48
CA ARG A 218 39.84 -22.32 6.44
C ARG A 218 39.84 -23.61 7.25
N LEU A 219 38.69 -24.04 7.77
CA LEU A 219 38.55 -25.26 8.55
C LEU A 219 38.80 -26.52 7.70
N GLU A 220 38.31 -26.54 6.45
CA GLU A 220 38.57 -27.62 5.49
C GLU A 220 40.08 -27.77 5.20
N SER A 221 40.78 -26.65 5.00
CA SER A 221 42.24 -26.64 4.84
C SER A 221 42.97 -27.19 6.08
N ASN A 222 42.54 -26.79 7.29
CA ASN A 222 43.10 -27.31 8.54
C ASN A 222 42.86 -28.82 8.69
N ILE A 223 41.68 -29.32 8.33
CA ILE A 223 41.38 -30.76 8.37
C ILE A 223 42.33 -31.51 7.43
N THR A 224 42.47 -31.03 6.19
CA THR A 224 43.35 -31.63 5.19
C THR A 224 44.79 -31.71 5.69
N TYR A 225 45.31 -30.62 6.27
CA TYR A 225 46.64 -30.59 6.88
C TYR A 225 46.81 -31.61 8.03
N LEU A 226 45.81 -31.71 8.91
CA LEU A 226 45.84 -32.65 10.03
C LEU A 226 45.76 -34.11 9.56
N GLU A 227 45.03 -34.39 8.49
CA GLU A 227 44.97 -35.71 7.87
C GLU A 227 46.33 -36.10 7.28
N GLU A 228 47.00 -35.19 6.57
CA GLU A 228 48.35 -35.41 6.02
C GLU A 228 49.39 -35.69 7.12
N GLU A 229 49.39 -34.90 8.20
CA GLU A 229 50.29 -35.13 9.34
C GLU A 229 49.96 -36.43 10.09
N ARG A 230 48.67 -36.81 10.20
CA ARG A 230 48.26 -38.12 10.74
C ARG A 230 48.82 -39.26 9.89
N GLU A 231 48.66 -39.20 8.57
CA GLU A 231 49.16 -40.24 7.66
C GLU A 231 50.69 -40.35 7.67
N LYS A 232 51.39 -39.22 7.78
CA LYS A 232 52.85 -39.20 7.94
C LYS A 232 53.28 -39.85 9.25
N SER A 233 52.66 -39.47 10.38
CA SER A 233 52.91 -40.08 11.69
C SER A 233 52.62 -41.59 11.68
N GLU A 234 51.55 -42.02 11.03
CA GLU A 234 51.23 -43.44 10.89
C GLU A 234 52.28 -44.21 10.08
N ARG A 235 52.80 -43.63 8.99
CA ARG A 235 53.91 -44.20 8.22
C ARG A 235 55.19 -44.32 9.05
N ASP A 236 55.52 -43.28 9.82
CA ASP A 236 56.69 -43.28 10.70
C ASP A 236 56.57 -44.34 11.80
N LEU A 237 55.39 -44.48 12.40
CA LEU A 237 55.08 -45.53 13.39
C LEU A 237 55.21 -46.94 12.79
N LYS A 238 54.63 -47.19 11.60
CA LYS A 238 54.76 -48.48 10.89
C LYS A 238 56.23 -48.83 10.61
N SER A 239 57.02 -47.84 10.16
CA SER A 239 58.46 -48.01 9.95
C SER A 239 59.21 -48.35 11.24
N PHE A 240 58.88 -47.68 12.34
CA PHE A 240 59.47 -47.95 13.64
C PHE A 240 59.12 -49.34 14.18
N ILE A 241 57.85 -49.75 14.08
CA ILE A 241 57.38 -51.10 14.45
C ILE A 241 58.14 -52.15 13.65
N GLY A 242 58.24 -52.00 12.32
CA GLY A 242 58.99 -52.95 11.49
C GLY A 242 60.47 -53.10 11.89
N LYS A 243 61.13 -52.01 12.30
CA LYS A 243 62.50 -52.07 12.84
C LYS A 243 62.58 -52.84 14.16
N LEU A 244 61.58 -52.68 15.04
CA LEU A 244 61.52 -53.43 16.30
C LEU A 244 61.23 -54.91 16.07
N GLU A 245 60.31 -55.24 15.17
CA GLU A 245 60.00 -56.62 14.78
C GLU A 245 61.22 -57.33 14.19
N MET A 246 61.98 -56.67 13.32
CA MET A 246 63.24 -57.20 12.77
C MET A 246 64.28 -57.49 13.87
N LYS A 247 64.42 -56.59 14.85
CA LYS A 247 65.31 -56.80 16.00
C LYS A 247 64.83 -57.96 16.89
N ALA A 248 63.54 -58.00 17.20
CA ALA A 248 62.94 -59.06 18.01
C ALA A 248 63.13 -60.43 17.34
N GLN A 249 62.92 -60.51 16.02
CA GLN A 249 63.17 -61.73 15.25
C GLN A 249 64.66 -62.12 15.26
N SER A 250 65.57 -61.15 15.14
CA SER A 250 67.01 -61.41 15.26
C SER A 250 67.39 -61.96 16.63
N TRP A 251 66.84 -61.42 17.71
CA TRP A 251 67.07 -61.91 19.07
C TRP A 251 66.49 -63.29 19.27
N LYS A 252 65.28 -63.55 18.76
CA LYS A 252 64.68 -64.88 18.78
C LYS A 252 65.57 -65.91 18.08
N ASN A 253 66.05 -65.61 16.88
CA ASN A 253 66.96 -66.49 16.14
C ASN A 253 68.27 -66.74 16.92
N MET A 254 68.81 -65.73 17.59
CA MET A 254 70.03 -65.84 18.40
C MET A 254 69.80 -66.69 19.65
N LEU A 255 68.65 -66.52 20.31
CA LEU A 255 68.23 -67.31 21.46
C LEU A 255 68.04 -68.77 21.05
N ASP A 256 67.32 -69.04 19.96
CA ASP A 256 67.14 -70.39 19.42
C ASP A 256 68.49 -71.07 19.08
N ALA A 257 69.46 -70.30 18.56
CA ALA A 257 70.80 -70.81 18.29
C ALA A 257 71.56 -71.15 19.58
N LYS A 258 71.44 -70.31 20.61
CA LYS A 258 72.04 -70.54 21.93
C LYS A 258 71.38 -71.70 22.67
N ASP A 259 70.07 -71.85 22.60
CA ASP A 259 69.35 -72.99 23.17
C ASP A 259 69.78 -74.30 22.52
N LYS A 260 70.00 -74.32 21.20
CA LYS A 260 70.58 -75.48 20.49
C LYS A 260 72.00 -75.78 20.95
N GLU A 261 72.82 -74.77 21.22
CA GLU A 261 74.19 -74.95 21.73
C GLU A 261 74.18 -75.51 23.17
N VAL A 262 73.32 -74.97 24.03
CA VAL A 262 73.12 -75.47 25.41
C VAL A 262 72.61 -76.91 25.39
N LEU A 263 71.64 -77.25 24.54
CA LEU A 263 71.15 -78.62 24.39
C LEU A 263 72.28 -79.58 23.97
N LYS A 264 73.16 -79.17 23.05
CA LYS A 264 74.34 -79.98 22.68
C LYS A 264 75.30 -80.14 23.86
N LEU A 265 75.61 -79.08 24.59
CA LEU A 265 76.48 -79.12 25.76
C LEU A 265 75.89 -79.99 26.87
N ARG A 266 74.58 -79.89 27.14
CA ARG A 266 73.87 -80.78 28.06
C ARG A 266 73.93 -82.23 27.61
N ALA A 267 73.70 -82.53 26.34
CA ALA A 267 73.83 -83.88 25.80
C ALA A 267 75.27 -84.42 25.85
N HIS A 268 76.29 -83.54 25.85
CA HIS A 268 77.69 -83.92 26.09
C HIS A 268 77.99 -84.16 27.57
N LEU A 269 77.40 -83.38 28.47
CA LEU A 269 77.48 -83.57 29.92
C LEU A 269 76.77 -84.85 30.37
N GLU A 270 75.56 -85.13 29.87
CA GLU A 270 74.80 -86.36 30.14
C GLU A 270 75.48 -87.62 29.61
N LYS A 271 76.38 -87.50 28.63
CA LYS A 271 77.22 -88.62 28.17
C LYS A 271 78.44 -88.88 29.05
N THR A 272 78.73 -87.99 29.99
CA THR A 272 79.97 -88.03 30.80
C THR A 272 79.69 -88.30 32.28
N GLU A 273 78.46 -88.11 32.79
CA GLU A 273 78.13 -88.37 34.19
C GLU A 273 76.72 -88.97 34.37
N GLU A 274 76.64 -90.08 35.13
CA GLU A 274 75.42 -90.59 35.78
C GLU A 274 75.35 -90.05 37.24
N PRO A 275 74.19 -90.14 37.92
CA PRO A 275 73.39 -89.00 38.34
C PRO A 275 73.64 -88.56 39.79
N GLY A 276 73.55 -87.25 40.05
CA GLY A 276 73.51 -86.68 41.40
C GLY A 276 72.86 -85.30 41.36
N SER A 277 71.65 -85.16 41.92
CA SER A 277 71.39 -84.79 43.32
C SER A 277 71.26 -83.28 43.51
N GLU A 278 70.02 -82.89 43.79
CA GLU A 278 69.48 -81.77 44.55
C GLU A 278 70.32 -80.49 44.81
N CYS A 279 69.60 -79.37 44.65
CA CYS A 279 69.27 -78.40 45.71
C CYS A 279 69.77 -76.96 45.55
N LEU A 280 68.83 -76.01 45.78
CA LEU A 280 69.01 -74.73 46.51
C LEU A 280 69.86 -73.65 45.78
N THR A 281 69.54 -72.35 45.69
CA THR A 281 68.68 -71.48 46.51
C THR A 281 68.62 -70.05 45.91
N ARG A 282 67.53 -69.32 46.26
CA ARG A 282 67.50 -67.89 46.67
C ARG A 282 67.38 -66.76 45.61
N PRO A 283 67.05 -65.52 46.04
CA PRO A 283 65.84 -64.79 45.68
C PRO A 283 66.16 -63.48 44.92
N GLU A 284 65.17 -62.75 44.42
CA GLU A 284 65.38 -61.31 44.16
C GLU A 284 64.01 -60.63 43.98
N ASN A 285 63.63 -59.84 44.98
CA ASN A 285 63.62 -58.37 44.93
C ASN A 285 62.31 -57.81 44.37
N VAL A 286 61.29 -57.83 45.22
CA VAL A 286 60.22 -56.84 45.18
C VAL A 286 60.80 -55.54 45.74
N CYS A 287 60.95 -54.53 44.89
CA CYS A 287 61.34 -53.19 45.27
C CYS A 287 60.06 -52.33 45.40
N PRO A 288 59.65 -51.90 46.62
CA PRO A 288 58.47 -51.07 46.78
C PRO A 288 58.89 -49.62 46.97
N THR A 289 59.08 -48.85 45.90
CA THR A 289 59.29 -47.38 46.00
C THR A 289 59.07 -46.69 44.65
N ASN A 290 57.85 -46.74 44.11
CA ASN A 290 57.36 -45.69 43.18
C ASN A 290 55.84 -45.64 42.95
N ASP A 291 55.06 -46.55 43.55
CA ASP A 291 53.65 -46.71 43.23
C ASP A 291 52.77 -45.51 43.63
N GLU A 292 53.09 -44.79 44.70
CA GLU A 292 52.26 -43.65 45.14
C GLU A 292 52.29 -42.48 44.15
N GLY A 293 53.45 -42.19 43.55
CA GLY A 293 53.62 -41.11 42.57
C GLY A 293 53.07 -41.44 41.18
N GLN A 294 53.02 -42.73 40.82
CA GLN A 294 52.40 -43.19 39.58
C GLN A 294 50.89 -43.36 39.73
N SER A 295 50.43 -43.84 40.88
CA SER A 295 49.02 -43.96 41.23
C SER A 295 48.31 -42.60 41.26
N THR A 296 48.94 -41.58 41.85
CA THR A 296 48.41 -40.20 41.85
C THR A 296 48.33 -39.58 40.45
N LYS A 297 49.33 -39.81 39.59
CA LYS A 297 49.28 -39.37 38.18
C LYS A 297 48.19 -40.11 37.39
N LEU A 298 48.00 -41.40 37.66
CA LEU A 298 46.94 -42.20 37.04
C LEU A 298 45.55 -41.72 37.48
N LEU A 299 45.37 -41.43 38.77
CA LEU A 299 44.15 -40.86 39.35
C LEU A 299 43.80 -39.52 38.71
N HIS A 300 44.76 -38.60 38.61
CA HIS A 300 44.52 -37.30 37.95
C HIS A 300 44.21 -37.47 36.45
N ALA A 301 44.86 -38.41 35.76
CA ALA A 301 44.56 -38.70 34.37
C ALA A 301 43.15 -39.29 34.18
N LEU A 302 42.69 -40.13 35.12
CA LEU A 302 41.32 -40.64 35.14
C LEU A 302 40.32 -39.53 35.41
N GLU A 303 40.55 -38.68 36.42
CA GLU A 303 39.68 -37.52 36.69
C GLU A 303 39.58 -36.54 35.51
N CYS A 304 40.69 -36.30 34.80
CA CYS A 304 40.66 -35.48 33.58
C CYS A 304 39.83 -36.13 32.47
N ARG A 305 39.90 -37.47 32.33
CA ARG A 305 39.11 -38.21 31.34
C ARG A 305 37.64 -38.24 31.72
N ASP A 306 37.30 -38.39 33.00
CA ASP A 306 35.92 -38.39 33.48
C ASP A 306 35.26 -37.02 33.22
N LYS A 307 35.95 -35.91 33.51
CA LYS A 307 35.47 -34.56 33.16
C LYS A 307 35.27 -34.38 31.65
N TYR A 308 36.13 -34.98 30.84
CA TYR A 308 35.99 -34.93 29.38
C TYR A 308 34.80 -35.77 28.90
N ILE A 309 34.56 -36.93 29.50
CA ILE A 309 33.39 -37.77 29.24
C ILE A 309 32.11 -37.01 29.61
N GLU A 310 32.04 -36.41 30.79
CA GLU A 310 30.89 -35.59 31.23
C GLU A 310 30.59 -34.44 30.24
N SER A 311 31.64 -33.78 29.72
CA SER A 311 31.49 -32.73 28.71
C SER A 311 30.93 -33.26 27.39
N LEU A 312 31.38 -34.43 26.95
CA LEU A 312 30.87 -35.07 25.73
C LEU A 312 29.43 -35.56 25.91
N GLU A 313 29.08 -36.12 27.06
CA GLU A 313 27.71 -36.53 27.39
C GLU A 313 26.75 -35.34 27.38
N PHE A 314 27.17 -34.21 27.98
CA PHE A 314 26.40 -32.97 27.91
C PHE A 314 26.19 -32.50 26.47
N LYS A 315 27.24 -32.54 25.64
CA LYS A 315 27.16 -32.15 24.23
C LYS A 315 26.25 -33.06 23.41
N ILE A 316 26.31 -34.37 23.65
CA ILE A 316 25.42 -35.35 23.00
C ILE A 316 23.97 -35.08 23.39
N LYS A 317 23.69 -34.81 24.68
CA LYS A 317 22.35 -34.49 25.14
C LYS A 317 21.80 -33.22 24.47
N HIS A 318 22.62 -32.16 24.39
CA HIS A 318 22.23 -30.92 23.74
C HIS A 318 21.94 -31.13 22.24
N LEU A 319 22.80 -31.85 21.52
CA LEU A 319 22.57 -32.16 20.11
C LEU A 319 21.31 -33.01 19.88
N ALA A 320 20.99 -33.93 20.79
CA ALA A 320 19.76 -34.70 20.72
C ALA A 320 18.51 -33.81 20.89
N GLU A 321 18.56 -32.82 21.79
CA GLU A 321 17.48 -31.83 21.96
C GLU A 321 17.30 -30.96 20.71
N GLU A 322 18.40 -30.49 20.11
CA GLU A 322 18.37 -29.75 18.85
C GLU A 322 17.83 -30.59 17.69
N MET A 323 18.24 -31.86 17.57
CA MET A 323 17.70 -32.78 16.56
C MET A 323 16.19 -33.01 16.73
N MET A 324 15.71 -33.15 17.97
CA MET A 324 14.28 -33.28 18.24
C MET A 324 13.52 -32.00 17.86
N ALA A 325 14.09 -30.82 18.15
CA ALA A 325 13.49 -29.55 17.76
C ALA A 325 13.44 -29.37 16.24
N ALA A 326 14.53 -29.70 15.54
CA ALA A 326 14.60 -29.64 14.08
C ALA A 326 13.61 -30.62 13.42
N THR A 327 13.48 -31.83 13.98
CA THR A 327 12.52 -32.83 13.51
C THR A 327 11.07 -32.36 13.69
N LYS A 328 10.75 -31.75 14.85
CA LYS A 328 9.43 -31.14 15.07
C LYS A 328 9.13 -30.02 14.07
N LEU A 329 10.10 -29.14 13.83
CA LEU A 329 9.96 -28.06 12.85
C LEU A 329 9.72 -28.62 11.43
N MET A 330 10.49 -29.63 11.02
CA MET A 330 10.36 -30.26 9.71
C MET A 330 8.98 -30.93 9.53
N ASN A 331 8.48 -31.61 10.57
CA ASN A 331 7.15 -32.21 10.54
C ASN A 331 6.04 -31.15 10.43
N ASN A 332 6.17 -30.03 11.15
CA ASN A 332 5.23 -28.91 11.05
C ASN A 332 5.21 -28.29 9.65
N LEU A 333 6.38 -28.02 9.07
CA LEU A 333 6.51 -27.49 7.71
C LEU A 333 5.94 -28.46 6.67
N SER A 334 6.12 -29.76 6.87
CA SER A 334 5.58 -30.80 5.99
C SER A 334 4.05 -30.85 6.07
N ALA A 335 3.48 -30.75 7.27
CA ALA A 335 2.04 -30.67 7.48
C ALA A 335 1.43 -29.41 6.86
N GLU A 336 2.07 -28.25 7.05
CA GLU A 336 1.64 -26.98 6.47
C GLU A 336 1.68 -27.03 4.92
N LYS A 337 2.71 -27.64 4.35
CA LYS A 337 2.83 -27.83 2.90
C LYS A 337 1.72 -28.74 2.34
N GLU A 338 1.36 -29.79 3.06
CA GLU A 338 0.28 -30.70 2.65
C GLU A 338 -1.09 -30.03 2.78
N GLU A 339 -1.31 -29.25 3.83
CA GLU A 339 -2.52 -28.45 3.99
C GLU A 339 -2.63 -27.35 2.91
N ALA A 340 -1.51 -26.73 2.53
CA ALA A 340 -1.46 -25.75 1.44
C ALA A 340 -1.60 -26.37 0.03
N ARG A 341 -1.53 -27.70 -0.10
CA ARG A 341 -1.83 -28.47 -1.32
C ARG A 341 -3.28 -28.94 -1.40
N ASN A 342 -4.04 -28.82 -0.30
CA ASN A 342 -5.43 -29.24 -0.28
C ASN A 342 -6.30 -28.30 -1.15
N PRO A 343 -6.90 -28.79 -2.25
CA PRO A 343 -7.71 -27.97 -3.15
C PRO A 343 -9.00 -27.45 -2.49
N ASN A 344 -9.45 -28.06 -1.38
CA ASN A 344 -10.67 -27.67 -0.67
C ASN A 344 -10.47 -26.50 0.31
N LYS A 345 -9.24 -26.04 0.52
CA LYS A 345 -8.92 -24.82 1.30
C LYS A 345 -8.09 -23.87 0.43
N PRO A 346 -8.73 -23.04 -0.41
CA PRO A 346 -8.00 -22.06 -1.20
C PRO A 346 -7.20 -21.13 -0.28
N ARG A 347 -5.95 -20.88 -0.67
CA ARG A 347 -5.04 -19.97 0.05
C ARG A 347 -5.70 -18.61 0.23
N ALA A 348 -5.39 -17.92 1.32
CA ALA A 348 -5.99 -16.61 1.61
C ALA A 348 -5.82 -15.61 0.44
N CYS A 349 -4.69 -15.64 -0.27
CA CYS A 349 -4.48 -14.83 -1.47
C CYS A 349 -5.42 -15.20 -2.63
N CYS A 350 -5.71 -16.50 -2.83
CA CYS A 350 -6.65 -16.96 -3.86
C CYS A 350 -8.07 -16.47 -3.54
N LYS A 351 -8.49 -16.52 -2.26
CA LYS A 351 -9.80 -16.01 -1.84
C LYS A 351 -9.96 -14.50 -2.12
N ILE A 352 -8.94 -13.70 -1.81
CA ILE A 352 -8.96 -12.26 -2.08
C ILE A 352 -9.06 -11.98 -3.59
N ILE A 353 -8.34 -12.76 -4.41
CA ILE A 353 -8.40 -12.64 -5.87
C ILE A 353 -9.79 -13.05 -6.39
N GLU A 354 -10.37 -14.13 -5.87
CA GLU A 354 -11.72 -14.60 -6.23
C GLU A 354 -12.80 -13.56 -5.87
N GLU A 355 -12.73 -12.98 -4.68
CA GLU A 355 -13.64 -11.92 -4.23
C GLU A 355 -13.49 -10.66 -5.09
N SER A 356 -12.25 -10.23 -5.36
CA SER A 356 -11.97 -9.10 -6.25
C SER A 356 -12.49 -9.33 -7.67
N LEU A 357 -12.30 -10.54 -8.20
CA LEU A 357 -12.82 -10.95 -9.50
C LEU A 357 -14.34 -10.95 -9.53
N HIS A 358 -15.00 -11.42 -8.46
CA HIS A 358 -16.45 -11.39 -8.34
C HIS A 358 -16.99 -9.95 -8.35
N VAL A 359 -16.37 -9.05 -7.58
CA VAL A 359 -16.75 -7.62 -7.54
C VAL A 359 -16.54 -6.96 -8.91
N ALA A 360 -15.42 -7.25 -9.59
CA ALA A 360 -15.14 -6.73 -10.92
C ALA A 360 -16.16 -7.21 -11.95
N ASN A 361 -16.51 -8.50 -11.95
CA ASN A 361 -17.50 -9.08 -12.84
C ASN A 361 -18.90 -8.47 -12.62
N GLU A 362 -19.30 -8.28 -11.37
CA GLU A 362 -20.58 -7.64 -11.06
C GLU A 362 -20.62 -6.17 -11.53
N ARG A 363 -19.52 -5.44 -11.40
CA ARG A 363 -19.40 -4.08 -11.94
C ARG A 363 -19.48 -4.07 -13.47
N CYS A 364 -18.82 -5.01 -14.15
CA CYS A 364 -18.92 -5.15 -15.61
C CYS A 364 -20.35 -5.45 -16.05
N ARG A 365 -21.08 -6.30 -15.31
CA ARG A 365 -22.49 -6.61 -15.56
C ARG A 365 -23.36 -5.34 -15.46
N GLN A 366 -23.20 -4.56 -14.40
CA GLN A 366 -23.95 -3.32 -14.19
C GLN A 366 -23.66 -2.27 -15.27
N LEU A 367 -22.40 -2.11 -15.68
CA LEU A 367 -22.02 -1.20 -16.77
C LEU A 367 -22.61 -1.65 -18.11
N SER A 368 -22.67 -2.96 -18.36
CA SER A 368 -23.27 -3.51 -19.57
C SER A 368 -24.78 -3.25 -19.63
N GLU A 369 -25.51 -3.45 -18.53
CA GLU A 369 -26.94 -3.10 -18.46
C GLU A 369 -27.20 -1.60 -18.66
N MET A 370 -26.33 -0.74 -18.11
CA MET A 370 -26.45 0.71 -18.28
C MET A 370 -26.19 1.12 -19.73
N LEU A 371 -25.22 0.48 -20.40
CA LEU A 371 -24.93 0.70 -21.80
C LEU A 371 -26.11 0.29 -22.67
N GLU A 372 -26.68 -0.90 -22.45
CA GLU A 372 -27.85 -1.39 -23.20
C GLU A 372 -29.04 -0.43 -23.08
N ARG A 373 -29.37 0.04 -21.87
CA ARG A 373 -30.44 1.03 -21.67
C ARG A 373 -30.15 2.36 -22.38
N SER A 374 -28.89 2.78 -22.41
CA SER A 374 -28.47 4.01 -23.10
C SER A 374 -28.60 3.85 -24.63
N GLU A 375 -28.23 2.70 -25.16
CA GLU A 375 -28.38 2.37 -26.59
C GLU A 375 -29.85 2.32 -27.01
N GLU A 376 -30.72 1.72 -26.19
CA GLU A 376 -32.17 1.70 -26.41
C GLU A 376 -32.78 3.11 -26.42
N ASP A 377 -32.45 3.95 -25.44
CA ASP A 377 -32.93 5.33 -25.38
C ASP A 377 -32.44 6.16 -26.57
N ASN A 378 -31.18 5.98 -26.97
CA ASN A 378 -30.62 6.67 -28.12
C ASN A 378 -31.28 6.20 -29.44
N ALA A 379 -31.58 4.91 -29.58
CA ALA A 379 -32.32 4.39 -30.73
C ALA A 379 -33.74 4.97 -30.81
N LEU A 380 -34.44 5.09 -29.68
CA LEU A 380 -35.75 5.72 -29.60
C LEU A 380 -35.69 7.21 -29.97
N LYS A 381 -34.73 7.96 -29.41
CA LYS A 381 -34.53 9.39 -29.73
C LYS A 381 -34.16 9.59 -31.20
N SER A 382 -33.29 8.75 -31.76
CA SER A 382 -32.94 8.79 -33.18
C SER A 382 -34.16 8.54 -34.08
N LYS A 383 -35.01 7.56 -33.73
CA LYS A 383 -36.27 7.31 -34.45
C LYS A 383 -37.23 8.50 -34.36
N GLN A 384 -37.37 9.12 -33.19
CA GLN A 384 -38.19 10.32 -33.02
C GLN A 384 -37.65 11.50 -33.82
N ALA A 385 -36.33 11.72 -33.82
CA ALA A 385 -35.68 12.76 -34.61
C ALA A 385 -35.89 12.53 -36.11
N MET A 386 -35.75 11.29 -36.59
CA MET A 386 -36.00 10.94 -37.99
C MET A 386 -37.46 11.19 -38.40
N GLN A 387 -38.42 10.84 -37.54
CA GLN A 387 -39.84 11.16 -37.76
C GLN A 387 -40.09 12.67 -37.80
N ALA A 388 -39.46 13.43 -36.91
CA ALA A 388 -39.58 14.89 -36.89
C ALA A 388 -38.98 15.52 -38.16
N ILE A 389 -37.81 15.06 -38.61
CA ILE A 389 -37.20 15.50 -39.87
C ILE A 389 -38.13 15.19 -41.04
N SER A 390 -38.65 13.96 -41.13
CA SER A 390 -39.59 13.57 -42.20
C SER A 390 -40.86 14.42 -42.20
N ALA A 391 -41.39 14.77 -41.02
CA ALA A 391 -42.55 15.66 -40.91
C ALA A 391 -42.22 17.11 -41.35
N LEU A 392 -41.03 17.61 -41.02
CA LEU A 392 -40.56 18.92 -41.47
C LEU A 392 -40.33 18.95 -42.99
N ASP A 393 -39.76 17.88 -43.57
CA ASP A 393 -39.57 17.75 -45.01
C ASP A 393 -40.91 17.71 -45.75
N ALA A 394 -41.91 16.97 -45.24
CA ALA A 394 -43.26 16.96 -45.78
C ALA A 394 -43.94 18.34 -45.71
N TYR A 395 -43.69 19.09 -44.64
CA TYR A 395 -44.16 20.47 -44.51
C TYR A 395 -43.44 21.40 -45.51
N HIS A 396 -42.12 21.27 -45.66
CA HIS A 396 -41.31 22.05 -46.60
C HIS A 396 -41.72 21.81 -48.06
N ASN A 397 -41.97 20.55 -48.43
CA ASN A 397 -42.42 20.14 -49.76
C ASN A 397 -43.90 20.48 -50.02
N GLY A 398 -44.63 21.02 -49.02
CA GLY A 398 -46.03 21.41 -49.15
C GLY A 398 -47.02 20.24 -49.17
N GLU A 399 -46.57 19.03 -48.80
CA GLU A 399 -47.36 17.80 -48.78
C GLU A 399 -48.32 17.75 -47.59
N ASP A 400 -47.90 18.28 -46.43
CA ASP A 400 -48.73 18.45 -45.24
C ASP A 400 -48.51 19.84 -44.66
N GLY A 401 -49.41 20.77 -44.98
CA GLY A 401 -49.32 22.16 -44.55
C GLY A 401 -50.49 23.02 -45.04
N LEU A 402 -50.35 24.34 -44.83
CA LEU A 402 -51.39 25.35 -45.11
C LEU A 402 -51.95 25.25 -46.53
N VAL A 403 -51.13 24.92 -47.54
CA VAL A 403 -51.56 24.82 -48.95
C VAL A 403 -52.57 23.68 -49.16
N LYS A 404 -52.35 22.50 -48.54
CA LYS A 404 -53.28 21.36 -48.64
C LYS A 404 -54.56 21.60 -47.85
N ALA A 405 -54.45 22.26 -46.68
CA ALA A 405 -55.60 22.70 -45.91
C ALA A 405 -56.44 23.73 -46.69
N LEU A 406 -55.80 24.72 -47.29
CA LEU A 406 -56.44 25.71 -48.16
C LEU A 406 -57.11 25.05 -49.37
N ARG A 407 -56.45 24.12 -50.07
CA ARG A 407 -57.08 23.35 -51.17
C ARG A 407 -58.33 22.61 -50.70
N LYS A 408 -58.33 22.00 -49.51
CA LYS A 408 -59.52 21.36 -48.93
C LYS A 408 -60.61 22.39 -48.60
N CYS A 409 -60.25 23.53 -48.02
CA CYS A 409 -61.18 24.63 -47.74
C CYS A 409 -61.82 25.15 -49.04
N THR A 410 -61.04 25.41 -50.10
CA THR A 410 -61.57 25.86 -51.39
C THR A 410 -62.51 24.84 -52.02
N VAL A 411 -62.21 23.54 -51.92
CA VAL A 411 -63.11 22.48 -52.40
C VAL A 411 -64.41 22.44 -51.58
N LEU A 412 -64.34 22.65 -50.27
CA LEU A 412 -65.52 22.71 -49.41
C LEU A 412 -66.35 23.97 -49.68
N GLU A 413 -65.72 25.12 -49.87
CA GLU A 413 -66.37 26.37 -50.27
C GLU A 413 -67.10 26.21 -51.60
N GLN A 414 -66.48 25.62 -52.62
CA GLN A 414 -67.13 25.32 -53.89
C GLN A 414 -68.35 24.40 -53.72
N LYS A 415 -68.27 23.40 -52.83
CA LYS A 415 -69.43 22.55 -52.51
C LYS A 415 -70.55 23.32 -51.82
N VAL A 416 -70.22 24.24 -50.91
CA VAL A 416 -71.21 25.12 -50.25
C VAL A 416 -71.87 26.03 -51.28
N ILE A 417 -71.10 26.71 -52.12
CA ILE A 417 -71.62 27.56 -53.20
C ILE A 417 -72.53 26.76 -54.15
N SER A 418 -72.12 25.54 -54.52
CA SER A 418 -72.94 24.66 -55.38
C SER A 418 -74.26 24.26 -54.73
N ARG A 419 -74.24 24.01 -53.41
CA ARG A 419 -75.43 23.70 -52.64
C ARG A 419 -76.35 24.93 -52.52
N ASP A 420 -75.78 26.08 -52.21
CA ASP A 420 -76.53 27.32 -52.02
C ASP A 420 -77.13 27.81 -53.34
N ASN A 421 -76.41 27.70 -54.47
CA ASN A 421 -76.96 27.94 -55.81
C ASN A 421 -78.12 26.98 -56.15
N LYS A 422 -78.04 25.70 -55.76
CA LYS A 422 -79.17 24.77 -55.92
C LYS A 422 -80.38 25.19 -55.07
N TYR A 423 -80.15 25.64 -53.84
CA TYR A 423 -81.23 26.17 -52.98
C TYR A 423 -81.85 27.43 -53.58
N VAL A 424 -81.06 28.41 -54.00
CA VAL A 424 -81.54 29.63 -54.66
C VAL A 424 -82.33 29.29 -55.93
N HIS A 425 -81.84 28.38 -56.77
CA HIS A 425 -82.54 27.96 -57.98
C HIS A 425 -83.85 27.20 -57.68
N SER A 426 -83.90 26.42 -56.59
CA SER A 426 -85.14 25.78 -56.14
C SER A 426 -86.15 26.79 -55.56
N LEU A 427 -85.69 27.82 -54.84
CA LEU A 427 -86.50 28.90 -54.30
C LEU A 427 -87.06 29.78 -55.43
N TRP A 428 -86.23 30.11 -56.43
CA TRP A 428 -86.64 30.84 -57.63
C TRP A 428 -87.69 30.09 -58.44
N ASN A 429 -87.59 28.75 -58.52
CA ASN A 429 -88.60 27.91 -59.17
C ASN A 429 -89.86 27.66 -58.32
N SER A 430 -89.83 27.94 -57.01
CA SER A 430 -90.96 27.74 -56.08
C SER A 430 -91.77 29.02 -55.80
N ILE A 431 -91.33 30.18 -56.31
CA ILE A 431 -92.07 31.45 -56.22
C ILE A 431 -92.86 31.66 -57.54
N PRO A 432 -94.21 31.60 -57.54
CA PRO A 432 -95.01 31.67 -58.77
C PRO A 432 -95.01 33.03 -59.50
N CYS A 433 -94.37 34.07 -58.95
CA CYS A 433 -94.52 35.45 -59.40
C CYS A 433 -93.42 35.98 -60.34
N MET A 434 -92.46 35.16 -60.79
CA MET A 434 -91.38 35.59 -61.73
C MET A 434 -91.29 34.76 -63.03
N LYS A 435 -92.41 34.19 -63.50
CA LYS A 435 -92.50 33.66 -64.88
C LYS A 435 -93.15 34.70 -65.79
N LEU A 436 -92.34 35.63 -66.30
CA LEU A 436 -92.69 36.47 -67.46
C LEU A 436 -91.69 36.17 -68.60
N PRO A 437 -92.16 35.95 -69.85
CA PRO A 437 -91.31 35.48 -70.92
C PRO A 437 -90.50 36.62 -71.55
N MET A 438 -89.17 36.50 -71.55
CA MET A 438 -88.27 37.24 -72.45
C MET A 438 -88.46 36.74 -73.89
N LYS A 439 -89.59 37.10 -74.49
CA LYS A 439 -89.81 37.11 -75.95
C LYS A 439 -90.46 38.44 -76.26
N MET A 440 -89.63 39.43 -76.59
CA MET A 440 -89.90 40.69 -77.30
C MET A 440 -89.02 41.78 -76.69
N ILE A 441 -87.78 41.93 -77.19
CA ILE A 441 -87.19 43.20 -77.66
C ILE A 441 -86.05 42.80 -78.63
N TYR A 442 -86.41 42.50 -79.87
CA TYR A 442 -85.53 42.67 -81.02
C TYR A 442 -86.34 43.52 -82.02
N TYR A 443 -85.74 44.65 -82.41
CA TYR A 443 -86.09 45.63 -83.46
C TYR A 443 -86.63 47.03 -83.06
N ALA A 444 -85.92 48.02 -83.64
CA ALA A 444 -86.06 49.49 -83.69
C ALA A 444 -85.44 50.26 -82.51
N SER A 445 -84.43 51.14 -82.65
CA SER A 445 -83.97 51.99 -83.78
C SER A 445 -82.44 52.22 -83.68
N ALA A 446 -81.72 52.21 -84.81
CA ALA A 446 -81.16 53.37 -85.52
C ALA A 446 -79.87 53.94 -84.90
#